data_AF-A0A2N5Z8S0-F1
#
_entry.id   AF-A0A2N5Z8S0-F1
#
_cell.length_a   1.000
_cell.length_b   1.000
_cell.length_c   1.000
_cell.angle_alpha   90.00
_cell.angle_beta   90.00
_cell.angle_gamma   90.00
#
_symmetry.space_group_name_H-M   'P 1'
#
loop_
_entity.id
_entity.type
_entity.pdbx_description
1 polymer ?
#
loop_
_entity_poly.entity_id
_entity_poly.type
_entity_poly.pdbx_seq_one_letter_code
_entity_poly.pdbx_strand_id
1 'polypeptide(L)' 'MELNLQVLKDSYSIFRFDKNSTIPDWATKSDFYSITKTNDELSIVCVQPDIDM' A
#
# COMPACT_ATOMS: atom_id res chain seq x y z
N MET A 1 -22.87 17.30 10.37
CA MET A 1 -21.58 16.98 9.75
C MET A 1 -21.87 16.22 8.48
N GLU A 2 -21.32 16.66 7.35
CA GLU A 2 -21.39 15.94 6.09
C GLU A 2 -20.01 15.34 5.81
N LEU A 3 -19.98 14.06 5.43
CA LEU A 3 -18.76 13.34 5.03
C LEU A 3 -18.74 13.26 3.51
N ASN A 4 -17.66 13.75 2.92
CA ASN A 4 -17.44 13.67 1.48
C ASN A 4 -16.48 12.52 1.18
N LEU A 5 -16.92 11.59 0.33
CA LEU A 5 -16.10 10.48 -0.14
C LEU A 5 -15.62 10.80 -1.55
N GLN A 6 -14.32 10.61 -1.81
CA GLN A 6 -13.70 10.78 -3.12
C GLN A 6 -13.13 9.44 -3.58
N VAL A 7 -13.44 9.06 -4.83
CA VAL A 7 -12.88 7.87 -5.47
C VAL A 7 -11.50 8.21 -6.04
N LEU A 8 -10.51 7.36 -5.74
CA LEU A 8 -9.17 7.41 -6.33
C LEU A 8 -9.18 6.67 -7.67
N LYS A 9 -8.48 7.20 -8.68
CA LYS A 9 -8.56 6.73 -10.08
C LYS A 9 -7.72 5.49 -10.36
N ASP A 10 -6.72 5.23 -9.52
CA ASP A 10 -5.75 4.17 -9.75
C ASP A 10 -6.22 2.82 -9.19
N SER A 11 -5.63 1.74 -9.69
CA SER A 11 -5.77 0.42 -9.08
C SER A 11 -4.81 0.30 -7.91
N TYR A 12 -5.28 -0.22 -6.78
CA TYR A 12 -4.47 -0.41 -5.58
C TYR A 12 -4.29 -1.89 -5.28
N SER A 13 -3.11 -2.26 -4.81
CA SER A 13 -2.75 -3.63 -4.44
C SER A 13 -2.26 -3.70 -3.00
N ILE A 14 -2.39 -4.89 -2.40
CA ILE A 14 -1.88 -5.20 -1.06
C ILE A 14 -0.67 -6.11 -1.21
N PHE A 15 0.49 -5.61 -0.81
CA PHE A 15 1.72 -6.38 -0.71
C PHE A 15 1.87 -6.89 0.71
N ARG A 16 2.07 -8.20 0.87
CA ARG A 16 2.35 -8.82 2.17
C ARG A 16 3.78 -9.33 2.20
N PHE A 17 4.49 -8.95 3.25
CA PHE A 17 5.86 -9.36 3.54
C PHE A 17 5.94 -10.04 4.90
N ASP A 18 7.05 -10.74 5.16
CA ASP A 18 7.36 -11.24 6.50
C ASP A 18 7.48 -10.09 7.50
N LYS A 19 7.10 -10.30 8.77
CA LYS A 19 7.17 -9.31 9.86
C LYS A 19 8.53 -8.64 10.05
N ASN A 20 9.62 -9.35 9.72
CA ASN A 20 10.98 -8.85 9.85
C ASN A 20 11.48 -8.17 8.57
N SER A 21 10.68 -8.13 7.52
CA SER A 21 11.02 -7.45 6.28
C SER A 21 11.19 -5.96 6.52
N THR A 22 12.15 -5.38 5.80
CA THR A 22 12.32 -3.94 5.72
C THR A 22 11.25 -3.34 4.82
N ILE A 23 10.82 -2.12 5.12
CA ILE A 23 9.92 -1.38 4.23
C ILE A 23 10.68 -1.09 2.93
N PRO A 24 10.17 -1.50 1.76
CA PRO A 24 10.81 -1.21 0.49
C PRO A 24 10.78 0.29 0.17
N ASP A 25 11.85 0.80 -0.45
CA ASP A 25 11.98 2.24 -0.80
C ASP A 25 10.92 2.74 -1.79
N TRP A 26 10.26 1.83 -2.53
CA TRP A 26 9.17 2.19 -3.45
C TRP A 26 7.83 2.41 -2.73
N ALA A 27 7.66 1.89 -1.51
CA ALA A 27 6.36 1.92 -0.82
C ALA A 27 5.88 3.34 -0.50
N THR A 28 6.80 4.30 -0.38
CA THR A 28 6.52 5.70 -0.05
C THR A 28 6.54 6.63 -1.27
N LYS A 29 6.79 6.10 -2.48
CA LYS A 29 6.87 6.88 -3.71
C LYS A 29 5.52 7.05 -4.42
N SER A 30 4.47 6.43 -3.90
CA SER A 30 3.10 6.53 -4.45
C SER A 30 2.35 7.72 -3.85
N ASP A 31 1.44 8.31 -4.61
CA ASP A 31 0.58 9.42 -4.15
C ASP A 31 -0.34 9.00 -2.99
N PHE A 32 -0.69 7.72 -2.90
CA PHE A 32 -1.41 7.15 -1.77
C PHE A 32 -0.80 5.81 -1.37
N TYR A 33 -0.43 5.69 -0.10
CA TYR A 33 0.04 4.44 0.48
C TYR A 33 -0.41 4.27 1.94
N SER A 34 -0.47 3.03 2.38
CA SER A 34 -0.64 2.65 3.79
C SER A 34 0.35 1.56 4.13
N ILE A 35 1.11 1.74 5.20
CA ILE A 35 2.09 0.77 5.69
C ILE A 35 1.68 0.35 7.09
N THR A 36 1.38 -0.94 7.25
CA THR A 36 0.98 -1.53 8.53
C THR A 36 1.99 -2.60 8.92
N LYS A 37 2.63 -2.43 10.07
CA LYS A 37 3.52 -3.43 10.65
C LYS A 37 2.89 -4.00 11.91
N THR A 38 2.78 -5.32 11.96
CA THR A 38 2.26 -6.07 13.11
C THR A 38 3.31 -7.07 13.59
N ASN A 39 2.98 -7.85 14.62
CA ASN A 39 3.83 -8.96 15.08
C ASN A 39 3.80 -10.16 14.13
N ASP A 40 2.88 -10.19 13.18
CA ASP A 40 2.67 -11.32 12.27
C ASP A 40 3.17 -11.00 10.85
N GLU A 41 3.06 -9.75 10.41
CA GLU A 41 3.41 -9.35 9.04
C GLU A 41 3.75 -7.86 8.90
N LEU A 42 4.30 -7.54 7.73
CA LEU A 42 4.35 -6.19 7.18
C LEU A 42 3.44 -6.17 5.94
N SER A 43 2.39 -5.34 5.97
CA SER A 43 1.48 -5.13 4.83
C SER A 43 1.56 -3.70 4.30
N ILE A 44 1.55 -3.57 2.97
CA ILE A 44 1.68 -2.30 2.27
C ILE A 44 0.57 -2.21 1.23
N VAL A 45 -0.26 -1.18 1.32
CA VAL A 45 -1.23 -0.80 0.29
C VAL A 45 -0.63 0.36 -0.50
N CYS A 46 -0.54 0.24 -1.82
CA CYS A 46 -0.14 1.33 -2.71
C CYS A 46 -0.71 1.12 -4.10
N VAL A 47 -0.49 2.08 -5.02
CA VAL A 47 -0.83 1.90 -6.44
C VAL A 47 -0.21 0.60 -6.94
N GLN A 48 -1.02 -0.18 -7.65
CA GLN A 48 -0.59 -1.42 -8.29
C GLN A 48 0.47 -1.07 -9.33
N PRO A 49 1.71 -1.56 -9.18
CA PRO A 49 2.73 -1.40 -10.20
C PRO A 49 2.27 -2.14 -11.45
N ASP A 50 2.61 -1.59 -12.62
CA ASP A 50 2.46 -2.27 -13.89
C ASP A 50 3.36 -3.52 -13.88
N ILE A 51 2.77 -4.66 -13.50
CA ILE A 51 3.37 -5.97 -13.65
C ILE A 51 2.86 -6.47 -14.98
N ASP A 52 3.62 -6.19 -16.04
CA ASP A 52 3.47 -6.95 -17.29
C ASP A 52 3.69 -8.42 -16.95
N MET A 53 2.63 -9.21 -17.01
CA MET A 53 2.63 -10.66 -16.79
C MET A 53 2.95 -11.40 -18.08
#